data_AF-A0A957D398-F1
#
_entry.id   AF-A0A957D398-F1
#
_cell.length_a   1.000
_cell.length_b   1.000
_cell.length_c   1.000
_cell.angle_alpha   90.00
_cell.angle_beta   90.00
_cell.angle_gamma   90.00
#
_symmetry.space_group_name_H-M   'P 1'
#
loop_
_entity.id
_entity.type
_entity.pdbx_description
1 polymer ?
#
loop_
_entity_poly.entity_id
_entity_poly.type
_entity_poly.pdbx_seq_one_letter_code
_entity_poly.pdbx_strand_id
1 'polypeptide(L)'
;MKIAQRATLTLLTLILFILAFVTIQGSRNLTCESPHILGAGLSPAQLVNETVLALGGLPQTNVDLGLILHNWGGNLAREDEAVQPIPPIYPVKEWFVEPASLTTTQFNFQGLLNDSSKYSYQFDVHTTYENGKMATIHWSSWGYGTAACPLLISTGQGEPGKLTFTP
;
A
#
# COMPACT_ATOMS: atom_id res chain seq x y z
N MET A 1 10.90 14.27 -47.71
CA MET A 1 11.08 15.27 -46.62
C MET A 1 9.90 15.43 -45.67
N LYS A 2 8.64 15.47 -46.15
CA LYS A 2 7.46 15.72 -45.29
C LYS A 2 7.14 14.65 -44.23
N ILE A 3 7.52 13.38 -44.46
CA ILE A 3 7.23 12.27 -43.54
C ILE A 3 8.18 12.28 -42.33
N ALA A 4 9.48 12.45 -42.56
CA ALA A 4 10.48 12.52 -41.49
C ALA A 4 10.18 13.68 -40.52
N GLN A 5 9.85 14.87 -41.05
CA GLN A 5 9.48 16.03 -40.22
C GLN A 5 8.23 15.79 -39.37
N ARG A 6 7.23 15.09 -39.89
CA ARG A 6 6.03 14.74 -39.13
C ARG A 6 6.34 13.76 -38.01
N ALA A 7 7.14 12.73 -38.29
CA ALA A 7 7.56 11.76 -37.27
C ALA A 7 8.36 12.41 -36.14
N THR A 8 9.31 13.30 -36.48
CA THR A 8 10.09 14.04 -35.48
C THR A 8 9.21 14.93 -34.61
N LEU A 9 8.23 15.64 -35.21
CA LEU A 9 7.32 16.50 -34.47
C LEU A 9 6.42 15.70 -33.52
N THR A 10 5.86 14.58 -33.98
CA THR A 10 5.04 13.70 -33.14
C THR A 10 5.84 13.14 -31.97
N LEU A 11 7.07 12.67 -32.21
CA LEU A 11 7.95 12.18 -31.15
C LEU A 11 8.28 13.27 -30.14
N LEU A 12 8.62 14.47 -30.59
CA LEU A 12 8.93 15.61 -29.71
C LEU A 12 7.71 15.99 -28.85
N THR A 13 6.52 16.00 -29.44
CA THR A 13 5.28 16.35 -28.72
C THR A 13 4.96 15.30 -27.66
N LEU A 14 5.15 14.01 -27.98
CA LEU A 14 4.99 12.92 -27.02
C LEU A 14 5.98 13.06 -25.85
N ILE A 15 7.26 13.35 -26.14
CA ILE A 15 8.29 13.57 -25.10
C ILE A 15 7.92 14.76 -24.21
N LEU A 16 7.52 15.88 -24.80
CA LEU A 16 7.11 17.07 -24.04
C LEU A 16 5.87 16.80 -23.17
N PHE A 17 4.90 16.04 -23.68
CA PHE A 17 3.72 15.64 -22.92
C PHE A 17 4.11 14.75 -21.73
N ILE A 18 5.00 13.77 -21.93
CA ILE A 18 5.51 12.91 -20.87
C ILE A 18 6.26 13.74 -19.81
N LEU A 19 7.13 14.66 -20.23
CA LEU A 19 7.87 15.54 -19.32
C LEU A 19 6.93 16.44 -18.52
N ALA A 20 5.95 17.06 -19.16
CA ALA A 20 4.97 17.91 -18.48
C ALA A 20 4.13 17.10 -17.49
N PHE A 21 3.66 15.90 -17.88
CA PHE A 21 2.94 14.99 -17.01
C PHE A 21 3.78 14.61 -15.78
N VAL A 22 5.03 14.18 -15.99
CA VAL A 22 5.97 13.82 -14.91
C VAL A 22 6.23 15.01 -13.97
N THR A 23 6.42 16.22 -14.52
CA THR A 23 6.70 17.41 -13.71
C THR A 23 5.50 17.80 -12.83
N ILE A 24 4.29 17.71 -13.37
CA ILE A 24 3.06 18.00 -12.63
C ILE A 24 2.85 16.97 -11.53
N GLN A 25 3.03 15.67 -11.82
CA GLN A 25 2.85 14.59 -10.85
C GLN A 25 3.94 14.58 -9.76
N GLY A 26 5.19 14.88 -10.11
CA GLY A 26 6.31 14.94 -9.17
C GLY A 26 6.18 16.01 -8.08
N SER A 27 5.33 17.03 -8.31
CA SER A 27 5.17 18.17 -7.41
C SER A 27 4.09 18.02 -6.33
N ARG A 28 3.32 16.92 -6.33
CA ARG A 28 2.13 16.78 -5.46
C ARG A 28 2.15 15.50 -4.64
N ASN A 29 1.71 15.62 -3.38
CA ASN A 29 1.15 14.49 -2.66
C ASN A 29 -0.16 14.14 -3.36
N LEU A 30 -0.16 13.04 -4.10
CA LEU A 30 -1.34 12.55 -4.79
C LEU A 30 -2.12 11.66 -3.84
N THR A 31 -3.39 11.99 -3.62
CA THR A 31 -4.37 11.10 -2.99
C THR A 31 -5.12 10.37 -4.10
N CYS A 32 -4.89 9.07 -4.24
CA CYS A 32 -5.66 8.21 -5.14
C CYS A 32 -6.70 7.47 -4.34
N GLU A 33 -7.96 7.51 -4.76
CA GLU A 33 -8.92 6.49 -4.36
C GLU A 33 -8.79 5.30 -5.32
N SER A 34 -8.62 4.09 -4.78
CA SER A 34 -8.64 2.82 -5.54
C SER A 34 -7.61 2.73 -6.69
N PRO A 35 -6.31 2.76 -6.38
CA PRO A 35 -5.26 2.62 -7.38
C PRO A 35 -5.27 1.25 -8.07
N HIS A 36 -4.93 1.23 -9.36
CA HIS A 36 -4.54 0.02 -10.07
C HIS A 36 -3.07 -0.28 -9.78
N ILE A 37 -2.83 -1.36 -9.04
CA ILE A 37 -1.48 -1.81 -8.69
C ILE A 37 -0.92 -2.70 -9.80
N LEU A 38 0.23 -2.31 -10.33
CA LEU A 38 1.03 -3.08 -11.28
C LEU A 38 2.30 -3.58 -10.57
N GLY A 39 2.65 -4.86 -10.74
CA GLY A 39 3.87 -5.45 -10.18
C GLY A 39 3.60 -6.49 -9.08
N ALA A 40 4.59 -6.74 -8.23
CA ALA A 40 4.55 -7.79 -7.20
C ALA A 40 3.84 -7.37 -5.88
N GLY A 41 3.14 -6.23 -5.88
CA GLY A 41 2.44 -5.73 -4.71
C GLY A 41 1.06 -6.38 -4.51
N LEU A 42 0.68 -6.60 -3.25
CA LEU A 42 -0.68 -7.00 -2.89
C LEU A 42 -1.61 -5.78 -2.92
N SER A 43 -2.81 -5.98 -3.45
CA SER A 43 -3.90 -5.01 -3.24
C SER A 43 -4.31 -4.96 -1.76
N PRO A 44 -4.89 -3.85 -1.29
CA PRO A 44 -5.44 -3.74 0.07
C PRO A 44 -6.30 -4.94 0.48
N ALA A 45 -7.21 -5.37 -0.38
CA ALA A 45 -8.06 -6.53 -0.13
C ALA A 45 -7.26 -7.84 -0.04
N GLN A 46 -6.26 -8.05 -0.91
CA GLN A 46 -5.38 -9.22 -0.82
C GLN A 46 -4.56 -9.23 0.47
N LEU A 47 -4.04 -8.07 0.90
CA LEU A 47 -3.30 -7.94 2.15
C LEU A 47 -4.16 -8.30 3.37
N VAL A 48 -5.40 -7.79 3.43
CA VAL A 48 -6.35 -8.13 4.49
C VAL A 48 -6.67 -9.63 4.44
N ASN A 49 -6.95 -10.17 3.26
CA ASN A 49 -7.27 -11.58 3.09
C ASN A 49 -6.14 -12.49 3.59
N GLU A 50 -4.90 -12.23 3.18
CA GLU A 50 -3.73 -12.99 3.61
C GLU A 50 -3.51 -12.87 5.12
N THR A 51 -3.76 -11.69 5.70
CA THR A 51 -3.65 -11.48 7.15
C THR A 51 -4.72 -12.26 7.92
N VAL A 52 -5.96 -12.27 7.44
CA VAL A 52 -7.04 -13.06 8.05
C VAL A 52 -6.74 -14.56 7.94
N LEU A 53 -6.27 -15.03 6.80
CA LEU A 53 -5.88 -16.43 6.59
C LEU A 53 -4.70 -16.85 7.46
N ALA A 54 -3.73 -15.96 7.61
CA ALA A 54 -2.58 -16.13 8.49
C ALA A 54 -3.03 -16.23 9.96
N LEU A 55 -3.66 -15.19 10.47
CA LEU A 55 -3.91 -15.06 11.90
C LEU A 55 -5.17 -15.81 12.37
N GLY A 56 -6.00 -16.31 11.44
CA GLY A 56 -7.32 -16.87 11.73
C GLY A 56 -8.36 -15.82 12.12
N GLY A 57 -8.11 -14.53 11.85
CA GLY A 57 -8.97 -13.44 12.25
C GLY A 57 -8.30 -12.07 12.25
N LEU A 58 -8.92 -11.10 12.93
CA LEU A 58 -8.40 -9.75 13.11
C LEU A 58 -8.47 -9.30 14.59
N PRO A 59 -7.58 -8.41 15.03
CA PRO A 59 -7.58 -7.88 16.39
C PRO A 59 -8.70 -6.85 16.59
N GLN A 60 -9.30 -6.86 17.79
CA GLN A 60 -10.27 -5.84 18.24
C GLN A 60 -9.59 -4.71 19.05
N THR A 61 -8.36 -4.38 18.69
CA THR A 61 -7.55 -3.36 19.38
C THR A 61 -6.52 -2.78 18.42
N ASN A 62 -5.92 -1.65 18.80
CA ASN A 62 -4.82 -1.07 18.06
C ASN A 62 -3.62 -2.01 18.10
N VAL A 63 -3.01 -2.25 16.94
CA VAL A 63 -1.80 -3.08 16.86
C VAL A 63 -0.89 -2.68 15.72
N ASP A 64 0.41 -2.85 15.93
CA ASP A 64 1.40 -2.84 14.86
C ASP A 64 1.51 -4.26 14.27
N LEU A 65 1.06 -4.44 13.04
CA LEU A 65 1.12 -5.75 12.36
C LEU A 65 2.55 -6.15 12.02
N GLY A 66 3.47 -5.19 11.90
CA GLY A 66 4.89 -5.48 11.78
C GLY A 66 5.36 -6.33 12.95
N LEU A 67 4.95 -5.99 14.18
CA LEU A 67 5.29 -6.75 15.38
C LEU A 67 4.62 -8.13 15.40
N ILE A 68 3.34 -8.23 15.02
CA ILE A 68 2.65 -9.53 15.01
C ILE A 68 3.29 -10.48 14.00
N LEU A 69 3.46 -10.03 12.75
CA LEU A 69 3.96 -10.88 11.67
C LEU A 69 5.44 -11.20 11.84
N HIS A 70 6.24 -10.29 12.40
CA HIS A 70 7.63 -10.58 12.78
C HIS A 70 7.71 -11.69 13.83
N ASN A 71 6.88 -11.62 14.88
CA ASN A 71 6.81 -12.64 15.91
C ASN A 71 6.30 -13.99 15.38
N TRP A 72 5.47 -13.98 14.34
CA TRP A 72 4.84 -15.18 13.79
C TRP A 72 5.67 -15.87 12.71
N GLY A 73 6.44 -15.11 11.92
CA GLY A 73 7.31 -15.61 10.84
C GLY A 73 8.59 -16.32 11.31
N GLY A 74 8.78 -16.53 12.62
CA GLY A 74 9.91 -17.30 13.17
C GLY A 74 11.28 -16.64 13.03
N ASN A 75 11.36 -15.42 12.51
CA ASN A 75 12.58 -14.63 12.60
C ASN A 75 12.64 -14.07 14.02
N LEU A 76 13.53 -14.67 14.81
CA LEU A 76 13.85 -14.32 16.18
C LEU A 76 13.85 -12.80 16.32
N ALA A 77 12.93 -12.29 17.15
CA ALA A 77 13.03 -10.94 17.68
C ALA A 77 14.50 -10.70 18.05
N ARG A 78 15.06 -9.58 17.60
CA ARG A 78 16.39 -9.16 18.03
C ARG A 78 16.47 -9.32 19.55
N GLU A 79 17.54 -9.93 20.08
CA GLU A 79 17.65 -10.31 21.50
C GLU A 79 17.40 -9.14 22.48
N ASP A 80 17.47 -7.92 21.97
CA ASP A 80 17.28 -6.63 22.64
C ASP A 80 15.88 -6.01 22.48
N GLU A 81 14.97 -6.57 21.67
CA GLU A 81 13.58 -6.12 21.58
C GLU A 81 12.66 -6.93 22.50
N ALA A 82 12.02 -6.23 23.45
CA ALA A 82 11.04 -6.83 24.33
C ALA A 82 9.88 -7.41 23.51
N VAL A 83 9.67 -8.73 23.61
CA VAL A 83 8.55 -9.43 22.98
C VAL A 83 7.24 -8.82 23.48
N GLN A 84 6.60 -8.02 22.63
CA GLN A 84 5.29 -7.45 22.91
C GLN A 84 4.25 -8.59 22.88
N PRO A 85 3.35 -8.67 23.88
CA PRO A 85 2.30 -9.68 23.87
C PRO A 85 1.41 -9.49 22.65
N ILE A 86 1.23 -10.55 21.87
CA ILE A 86 0.33 -10.55 20.73
C ILE A 86 -1.11 -10.35 21.26
N PRO A 87 -1.85 -9.33 20.81
CA PRO A 87 -3.21 -9.12 21.27
C PRO A 87 -4.13 -10.27 20.81
N PRO A 88 -5.25 -10.51 21.49
CA PRO A 88 -6.21 -11.52 21.07
C PRO A 88 -6.71 -11.29 19.63
N ILE A 89 -6.66 -12.35 18.82
CA ILE A 89 -7.19 -12.38 17.46
C ILE A 89 -8.59 -13.00 17.49
N TYR A 90 -9.55 -12.37 16.81
CA TYR A 90 -10.94 -12.80 16.79
C TYR A 90 -11.35 -13.25 15.38
N PRO A 91 -12.03 -14.40 15.25
CA PRO A 91 -12.52 -14.88 13.96
C PRO A 91 -13.41 -13.86 13.26
N VAL A 92 -13.15 -13.67 11.98
CA VAL A 92 -13.88 -12.74 11.11
C VAL A 92 -14.87 -13.53 10.27
N LYS A 93 -16.13 -13.11 10.30
CA LYS A 93 -17.20 -13.68 9.47
C LYS A 93 -17.17 -13.12 8.05
N GLU A 94 -17.05 -11.80 7.94
CA GLU A 94 -17.00 -11.07 6.67
C GLU A 94 -16.22 -9.76 6.87
N TRP A 95 -15.60 -9.29 5.79
CA TRP A 95 -14.92 -8.00 5.76
C TRP A 95 -15.00 -7.39 4.37
N PHE A 96 -14.90 -6.07 4.30
CA PHE A 96 -14.69 -5.35 3.04
C PHE A 96 -13.75 -4.16 3.25
N VAL A 97 -13.09 -3.75 2.17
CA VAL A 97 -12.13 -2.66 2.19
C VAL A 97 -12.73 -1.46 1.46
N GLU A 98 -12.73 -0.31 2.10
CA GLU A 98 -13.05 0.96 1.45
C GLU A 98 -11.92 1.42 0.52
N PRO A 99 -12.22 2.31 -0.45
CA PRO A 99 -11.22 2.85 -1.37
C PRO A 99 -9.99 3.35 -0.62
N ALA A 100 -8.85 2.70 -0.88
CA ALA A 100 -7.59 3.08 -0.25
C ALA A 100 -7.15 4.46 -0.73
N SER A 101 -6.73 5.30 0.20
CA SER A 101 -5.97 6.51 -0.10
C SER A 101 -4.50 6.14 -0.24
N LEU A 102 -3.92 6.33 -1.42
CA LEU A 102 -2.48 6.33 -1.58
C LEU A 102 -1.94 7.72 -1.28
N THR A 103 -0.78 7.79 -0.63
CA THR A 103 0.08 8.98 -0.65
C THR A 103 1.45 8.57 -1.13
N THR A 104 1.86 9.05 -2.31
CA THR A 104 3.23 8.87 -2.78
C THR A 104 4.10 10.03 -2.33
N THR A 105 5.28 9.74 -1.78
CA THR A 105 6.33 10.75 -1.63
C THR A 105 6.93 11.00 -3.01
N GLN A 106 6.42 12.01 -3.72
CA GLN A 106 6.93 12.57 -5.00
C GLN A 106 7.31 11.54 -6.09
N PHE A 107 6.64 11.61 -7.24
CA PHE A 107 7.09 10.81 -8.40
C PHE A 107 8.54 11.17 -8.75
N ASN A 108 9.45 10.21 -8.61
CA ASN A 108 10.87 10.35 -8.94
C ASN A 108 11.30 9.18 -9.82
N PHE A 109 11.55 9.46 -11.10
CA PHE A 109 11.97 8.45 -12.07
C PHE A 109 13.32 7.81 -11.70
N GLN A 110 14.20 8.56 -11.03
CA GLN A 110 15.47 8.01 -10.54
C GLN A 110 15.25 7.10 -9.33
N GLY A 111 14.21 7.36 -8.53
CA GLY A 111 13.81 6.51 -7.41
C GLY A 111 13.16 5.20 -7.84
N LEU A 112 12.53 5.15 -9.03
CA LEU A 112 12.08 3.90 -9.67
C LEU A 112 13.24 2.98 -10.06
N LEU A 113 14.38 3.54 -10.48
CA LEU A 113 15.54 2.75 -10.91
C LEU A 113 16.42 2.30 -9.75
N ASN A 114 16.33 2.99 -8.61
CA ASN A 114 17.17 2.77 -7.44
C ASN A 114 16.42 2.14 -6.25
N ASP A 115 15.19 1.67 -6.46
CA ASP A 115 14.29 1.10 -5.43
C ASP A 115 14.14 1.98 -4.18
N SER A 116 14.33 3.30 -4.33
CA SER A 116 14.32 4.24 -3.19
C SER A 116 12.99 4.97 -3.03
N SER A 117 12.12 4.91 -4.04
CA SER A 117 10.79 5.52 -3.95
C SER A 117 9.89 4.69 -3.05
N LYS A 118 9.27 5.36 -2.07
CA LYS A 118 8.27 4.77 -1.19
C LYS A 118 6.90 5.37 -1.49
N TYR A 119 5.88 4.56 -1.28
CA TYR A 119 4.50 5.02 -1.22
C TYR A 119 3.90 4.57 0.12
N SER A 120 3.02 5.36 0.69
CA SER A 120 2.15 4.93 1.78
C SER A 120 0.75 4.71 1.26
N TYR A 121 0.04 3.79 1.91
CA TYR A 121 -1.38 3.56 1.68
C TYR A 121 -2.11 3.50 3.01
N GLN A 122 -3.30 4.08 3.02
CA GLN A 122 -4.21 4.05 4.15
C GLN A 122 -5.59 3.64 3.65
N PHE A 123 -6.23 2.68 4.31
CA PHE A 123 -7.56 2.22 3.95
C PHE A 123 -8.31 1.69 5.17
N ASP A 124 -9.63 1.72 5.07
CA ASP A 124 -10.50 1.28 6.14
C ASP A 124 -11.05 -0.11 5.82
N VAL A 125 -10.96 -1.00 6.81
CA VAL A 125 -11.48 -2.37 6.74
C VAL A 125 -12.68 -2.45 7.66
N HIS A 126 -13.85 -2.58 7.06
CA HIS A 126 -15.08 -2.85 7.78
C HIS A 126 -15.19 -4.35 8.01
N THR A 127 -15.29 -4.74 9.27
CA THR A 127 -15.21 -6.14 9.69
C THR A 127 -16.41 -6.51 10.53
N THR A 128 -17.06 -7.64 10.20
CA THR A 128 -18.04 -8.31 11.07
C THR A 128 -17.40 -9.56 11.64
N TYR A 129 -17.31 -9.66 12.95
CA TYR A 129 -16.75 -10.81 13.66
C TYR A 129 -17.78 -11.92 13.84
N GLU A 130 -17.34 -13.16 14.08
CA GLU A 130 -18.26 -14.29 14.34
C GLU A 130 -19.16 -14.09 15.56
N ASN A 131 -18.73 -13.28 16.53
CA ASN A 131 -19.52 -12.90 17.70
C ASN A 131 -20.56 -11.78 17.41
N GLY A 132 -20.71 -11.37 16.16
CA GLY A 132 -21.66 -10.34 15.72
C GLY A 132 -21.21 -8.91 15.97
N LYS A 133 -20.04 -8.69 16.59
CA LYS A 133 -19.46 -7.34 16.70
C LYS A 133 -19.06 -6.83 15.31
N MET A 134 -19.21 -5.54 15.11
CA MET A 134 -18.71 -4.84 13.94
C MET A 134 -17.58 -3.91 14.38
N ALA A 135 -16.66 -3.60 13.47
CA ALA A 135 -15.63 -2.60 13.69
C ALA A 135 -15.11 -2.05 12.38
N THR A 136 -14.56 -0.84 12.45
CA THR A 136 -13.72 -0.28 11.39
C THR A 136 -12.27 -0.35 11.83
N ILE A 137 -11.42 -0.96 11.00
CA ILE A 137 -9.99 -1.05 11.22
C ILE A 137 -9.29 -0.14 10.22
N HIS A 138 -8.68 0.93 10.71
CA HIS A 138 -7.85 1.81 9.89
C HIS A 138 -6.48 1.15 9.68
N TRP A 139 -6.21 0.76 8.45
CA TRP A 139 -4.94 0.19 8.03
C TRP A 139 -4.03 1.28 7.49
N SER A 140 -2.77 1.31 7.93
CA SER A 140 -1.75 2.18 7.35
C SER A 140 -0.44 1.44 7.15
N SER A 141 0.10 1.45 5.93
CA SER A 141 1.35 0.77 5.60
C SER A 141 2.10 1.54 4.51
N TRP A 142 3.28 1.06 4.14
CA TRP A 142 4.08 1.60 3.06
C TRP A 142 4.67 0.48 2.20
N GLY A 143 5.06 0.80 0.98
CA GLY A 143 5.73 -0.10 0.05
C GLY A 143 6.77 0.62 -0.80
N TYR A 144 7.51 -0.15 -1.59
CA TYR A 144 8.49 0.37 -2.54
C TYR A 144 7.85 0.48 -3.92
N GLY A 145 8.00 1.64 -4.55
CA GLY A 145 7.41 1.92 -5.84
C GLY A 145 7.05 3.39 -6.03
N THR A 146 6.30 3.66 -7.09
CA THR A 146 5.84 5.02 -7.40
C THR A 146 4.37 5.01 -7.80
N ALA A 147 3.65 6.05 -7.40
CA ALA A 147 2.27 6.26 -7.83
C ALA A 147 2.19 7.41 -8.85
N ALA A 148 1.46 7.17 -9.92
CA ALA A 148 0.98 8.17 -10.87
C ALA A 148 -0.52 7.88 -11.10
N CYS A 149 -1.38 8.53 -10.31
CA CYS A 149 -2.80 8.17 -10.23
C CYS A 149 -3.48 8.07 -11.61
N PRO A 150 -4.31 7.02 -11.85
CA PRO A 150 -4.72 5.98 -10.90
C PRO A 150 -3.76 4.77 -10.82
N LEU A 151 -2.56 4.85 -11.39
CA LEU A 151 -1.63 3.74 -11.46
C LEU A 151 -0.62 3.79 -10.30
N LEU A 152 -0.39 2.64 -9.67
CA LEU A 152 0.70 2.40 -8.74
C LEU A 152 1.60 1.32 -9.33
N ILE A 153 2.90 1.63 -9.50
CA ILE A 153 3.91 0.64 -9.87
C ILE A 153 4.60 0.22 -8.58
N SER A 154 4.30 -0.98 -8.10
CA SER A 154 4.91 -1.58 -6.92
C SER A 154 6.14 -2.39 -7.33
N THR A 155 7.29 -2.05 -6.75
CA THR A 155 8.56 -2.77 -6.92
C THR A 155 8.89 -3.66 -5.72
N GLY A 156 8.19 -3.48 -4.59
CA GLY A 156 8.35 -4.30 -3.40
C GLY A 156 7.37 -3.95 -2.29
N GLN A 157 7.32 -4.82 -1.29
CA GLN A 157 6.50 -4.63 -0.09
C GLN A 157 7.32 -3.94 1.00
N GLY A 158 6.70 -3.03 1.74
CA GLY A 158 7.25 -2.46 2.97
C GLY A 158 6.67 -3.16 4.19
N GLU A 159 6.72 -2.50 5.33
CA GLU A 159 6.24 -3.13 6.58
C GLU A 159 4.72 -3.35 6.56
N PRO A 160 4.21 -4.41 7.23
CA PRO A 160 2.79 -4.76 7.22
C PRO A 160 1.85 -3.67 7.74
N GLY A 161 2.38 -2.69 8.48
CA GLY A 161 1.68 -1.49 8.86
C GLY A 161 1.02 -1.54 10.24
N LYS A 162 0.15 -0.58 10.50
CA LYS A 162 -0.58 -0.41 11.78
C LYS A 162 -2.08 -0.52 11.56
N LEU A 163 -2.75 -1.13 12.52
CA LEU A 163 -4.20 -1.19 12.66
C LEU A 163 -4.62 -0.28 13.80
N THR A 164 -5.55 0.63 13.51
CA THR A 164 -6.26 1.40 14.55
C THR A 164 -7.71 0.95 14.56
N PHE A 165 -8.18 0.53 15.72
CA PHE A 165 -9.51 -0.02 15.93
C PHE A 165 -10.48 1.08 16.36
N THR A 166 -11.60 1.16 15.64
CA THR A 166 -12.74 2.01 15.99
C THR A 166 -13.97 1.10 16.17
N PRO A 167 -14.52 0.97 17.40
CA PRO A 167 -15.68 0.14 17.69
C PRO A 167 -16.99 0.67 17.06
#